data_AF-A0A833GXM1-F1
#
_entry.id   AF-A0A833GXM1-F1
#
_cell.length_a   1.000
_cell.length_b   1.000
_cell.length_c   1.000
_cell.angle_alpha   90.00
_cell.angle_beta   90.00
_cell.angle_gamma   90.00
#
_symmetry.space_group_name_H-M   'P 1'
#
loop_
_entity.id
_entity.type
_entity.pdbx_description
1 polymer ?
#
loop_
_entity_poly.entity_id
_entity_poly.type
_entity_poly.pdbx_seq_one_letter_code
_entity_poly.pdbx_strand_id
1 'polypeptide(L)'
;MKNPNSIPLFQPHQIKRAIVLVLALLSHCSTEAQLDKLLFPGEAPERPVVVATTPVDGTIGVSPNSTVDILFSTAMDMQKTQDAFRLSSSTAQVEGSFTWEWNRLIFHPRSPLPGGKYTLSLGSAAESATGVDMGSDHVVLFYVGNDTEGPRFLSSSPTTGALDVDPSSVIRLSFSEAIAYASLADGLLVSPAFNYVISLENGGADVILTPSNPLQTGTTRITLNQRLTDTAGNALQNESTVVFTVGSDFIAPGVLSVRSGTQTLTENILTAGIQKTSPVEIRFSEAMDRISVEDSISLSPSTSLHYNWISNEEVHISALPALLPETRYELRITSTARDTEGNPLERTVQYPFLTDHPDSVRPRLIEVRQLASTSASIPCTDNSSRAAPLSALEAMSLIDTSQWIDVNSAAGAKTCVLQFRFLFSNEMIRASLVDAFSTSVVLHPTGDLISLQVHDLQMDPVDKRVMFVYLSGAFPPKGIGETPIIRFTLRGGDSGARDINGNTMGEDAHLYVSY
;
A
#
# COMPACT_ATOMS: atom_id res chain seq x y z
N MET A 1 -15.88 25.00 89.56
CA MET A 1 -16.13 24.22 90.79
C MET A 1 -15.25 22.97 90.76
N LYS A 2 -14.63 22.42 91.82
CA LYS A 2 -14.48 22.79 93.25
C LYS A 2 -15.75 23.18 94.02
N ASN A 3 -16.04 22.64 95.20
CA ASN A 3 -15.53 21.47 95.95
C ASN A 3 -16.59 21.15 97.04
N PRO A 4 -16.64 19.96 97.68
CA PRO A 4 -15.61 19.44 98.62
C PRO A 4 -15.27 17.94 98.39
N ASN A 5 -14.43 17.21 99.14
CA ASN A 5 -13.21 17.47 99.95
C ASN A 5 -12.54 16.08 100.15
N SER A 6 -11.33 15.82 99.64
CA SER A 6 -9.99 16.13 100.17
C SER A 6 -9.41 15.12 101.20
N ILE A 7 -8.51 14.24 100.68
CA ILE A 7 -7.18 13.87 101.25
C ILE A 7 -7.20 12.93 102.49
N PRO A 8 -6.35 11.87 102.57
CA PRO A 8 -4.92 11.92 102.21
C PRO A 8 -4.31 10.83 101.31
N LEU A 9 -3.12 11.16 100.79
CA LEU A 9 -2.15 10.22 100.22
C LEU A 9 -1.62 9.25 101.30
N PHE A 10 -1.32 8.01 100.90
CA PHE A 10 -0.21 7.25 101.49
C PHE A 10 0.40 6.27 100.46
N GLN A 11 1.71 6.39 100.22
CA GLN A 11 2.50 5.33 99.58
C GLN A 11 2.85 4.25 100.61
N PRO A 12 2.95 2.98 100.20
CA PRO A 12 3.92 2.10 100.84
C PRO A 12 4.62 1.12 99.88
N HIS A 13 5.73 1.56 99.28
CA HIS A 13 6.94 0.72 99.27
C HIS A 13 8.05 1.40 100.10
N GLN A 14 7.68 1.67 101.35
CA GLN A 14 8.58 2.00 102.47
C GLN A 14 8.47 0.93 103.56
N ILE A 15 8.69 -0.33 103.19
CA ILE A 15 8.90 -1.43 104.14
C ILE A 15 10.21 -2.15 103.79
N LYS A 16 11.32 -1.41 103.96
CA LYS A 16 12.72 -1.88 104.12
C LYS A 16 13.69 -0.72 104.45
N ARG A 17 13.20 0.32 105.15
CA ARG A 17 14.00 1.49 105.61
C ARG A 17 14.22 1.55 107.13
N ALA A 18 13.81 0.52 107.87
CA ALA A 18 14.29 0.28 109.23
C ALA A 18 15.37 -0.79 109.16
N ILE A 19 16.46 -0.62 109.93
CA ILE A 19 17.67 -1.48 109.93
C ILE A 19 18.53 -1.37 108.66
N VAL A 20 19.10 -0.19 108.39
CA VAL A 20 20.57 0.06 108.30
C VAL A 20 20.79 1.57 108.54
N LEU A 21 20.76 2.01 109.79
CA LEU A 21 21.14 3.37 110.19
C LEU A 21 22.18 3.36 111.32
N VAL A 22 23.08 2.38 111.30
CA VAL A 22 24.23 2.28 112.23
C VAL A 22 25.42 1.63 111.50
N LEU A 23 26.10 2.38 110.60
CA LEU A 23 27.52 2.17 110.18
C LEU A 23 28.00 3.14 109.05
N ALA A 24 27.45 4.35 108.98
CA ALA A 24 27.87 5.37 107.99
C ALA A 24 28.15 6.73 108.65
N LEU A 25 28.80 6.72 109.82
CA LEU A 25 29.52 7.86 110.36
C LEU A 25 31.00 7.49 110.43
N LEU A 26 31.75 7.83 109.38
CA LEU A 26 33.17 8.25 109.33
C LEU A 26 33.66 8.25 107.85
N SER A 27 34.61 9.13 107.54
CA SER A 27 35.29 9.33 106.22
C SER A 27 34.44 9.73 104.98
N HIS A 28 34.16 11.04 104.88
CA HIS A 28 34.17 11.95 103.71
C HIS A 28 34.24 11.44 102.24
N CYS A 29 33.44 12.11 101.39
CA CYS A 29 33.35 12.11 99.91
C CYS A 29 32.77 10.85 99.22
N SER A 30 31.92 10.94 98.18
CA SER A 30 31.20 12.11 97.61
C SER A 30 30.10 11.68 96.61
N THR A 31 28.97 12.40 96.59
CA THR A 31 27.80 12.33 95.67
C THR A 31 26.76 11.22 95.87
N GLU A 32 25.47 11.62 95.86
CA GLU A 32 24.29 10.73 95.95
C GLU A 32 24.22 9.72 94.79
N ALA A 33 24.80 10.05 93.62
CA ALA A 33 24.79 9.23 92.41
C ALA A 33 25.48 7.86 92.55
N GLN A 34 26.36 7.67 93.54
CA GLN A 34 26.94 6.36 93.83
C GLN A 34 26.04 5.48 94.72
N LEU A 35 25.08 6.07 95.44
CA LEU A 35 24.15 5.32 96.29
C LEU A 35 23.02 4.68 95.45
N ASP A 36 22.49 5.40 94.47
CA ASP A 36 21.48 4.85 93.53
C ASP A 36 22.03 3.67 92.74
N LYS A 37 23.29 3.73 92.27
CA LYS A 37 23.95 2.62 91.54
C LYS A 37 24.19 1.36 92.38
N LEU A 38 24.22 1.45 93.72
CA LEU A 38 24.29 0.28 94.60
C LEU A 38 22.90 -0.23 95.05
N LEU A 39 21.87 0.61 94.98
CA LEU A 39 20.50 0.25 95.38
C LEU A 39 19.66 -0.28 94.22
N PHE A 40 20.00 0.09 92.98
CA PHE A 40 19.37 -0.39 91.75
C PHE A 40 20.43 -0.74 90.70
N PRO A 41 20.82 -2.02 90.54
CA PRO A 41 21.56 -2.43 89.36
C PRO A 41 20.65 -2.21 88.14
N GLY A 42 21.03 -1.29 87.25
CA GLY A 42 20.30 -1.05 86.01
C GLY A 42 20.23 -2.35 85.19
N GLU A 43 19.02 -2.75 84.85
CA GLU A 43 18.76 -3.92 84.01
C GLU A 43 19.46 -3.74 82.66
N ALA A 44 20.14 -4.78 82.17
CA ALA A 44 20.87 -4.70 80.92
C ALA A 44 19.88 -4.40 79.77
N PRO A 45 20.22 -3.50 78.82
CA PRO A 45 19.29 -3.12 77.77
C PRO A 45 18.88 -4.35 76.95
N GLU A 46 17.59 -4.66 76.96
CA GLU A 46 17.04 -5.84 76.32
C GLU A 46 17.14 -5.71 74.79
N ARG A 47 17.48 -6.82 74.12
CA ARG A 47 17.53 -6.88 72.65
C ARG A 47 16.11 -6.74 72.09
N PRO A 48 15.86 -5.84 71.12
CA PRO A 48 14.55 -5.73 70.51
C PRO A 48 14.20 -6.99 69.70
N VAL A 49 12.97 -7.46 69.87
CA VAL A 49 12.39 -8.62 69.16
C VAL A 49 11.04 -8.21 68.60
N VAL A 50 10.70 -8.69 67.40
CA VAL A 50 9.36 -8.53 66.84
C VAL A 50 8.40 -9.49 67.56
N VAL A 51 7.41 -8.93 68.24
CA VAL A 51 6.37 -9.66 69.00
C VAL A 51 5.22 -10.07 68.08
N ALA A 52 4.86 -9.22 67.12
CA ALA A 52 3.81 -9.49 66.15
C ALA A 52 4.03 -8.68 64.85
N THR A 53 3.47 -9.19 63.75
CA THR A 53 3.39 -8.49 62.47
C THR A 53 2.01 -8.69 61.87
N THR A 54 1.42 -7.64 61.30
CA THR A 54 0.18 -7.73 60.51
C THR A 54 0.45 -7.13 59.14
N PRO A 55 0.22 -7.86 58.03
CA PRO A 55 -0.16 -9.26 57.93
C PRO A 55 0.86 -10.22 58.58
N VAL A 56 0.40 -11.41 58.98
CA VAL A 56 1.31 -12.48 59.46
C VAL A 56 1.91 -13.24 58.28
N ASP A 57 3.00 -13.98 58.51
CA ASP A 57 3.64 -14.79 57.46
C ASP A 57 2.67 -15.82 56.87
N GLY A 58 2.67 -15.94 55.54
CA GLY A 58 1.74 -16.78 54.78
C GLY A 58 0.31 -16.24 54.64
N THR A 59 -0.03 -15.02 55.09
CA THR A 59 -1.40 -14.50 54.96
C THR A 59 -1.82 -14.36 53.49
N ILE A 60 -3.01 -14.85 53.14
CA ILE A 60 -3.66 -14.67 51.83
C ILE A 60 -4.93 -13.85 52.03
N GLY A 61 -5.35 -13.08 51.01
CA GLY A 61 -6.55 -12.24 51.09
C GLY A 61 -6.32 -10.92 51.81
N VAL A 62 -5.08 -10.45 51.87
CA VAL A 62 -4.77 -9.13 52.43
C VAL A 62 -5.46 -8.05 51.59
N SER A 63 -6.13 -7.10 52.24
CA SER A 63 -6.84 -6.02 51.56
C SER A 63 -5.86 -5.09 50.86
N PRO A 64 -6.12 -4.65 49.61
CA PRO A 64 -5.32 -3.62 48.93
C PRO A 64 -5.05 -2.34 49.75
N ASN A 65 -5.93 -2.02 50.70
CA ASN A 65 -5.82 -0.83 51.54
C ASN A 65 -5.26 -1.10 52.95
N SER A 66 -4.66 -2.27 53.21
CA SER A 66 -4.10 -2.60 54.53
C SER A 66 -2.80 -1.84 54.83
N THR A 67 -2.63 -1.44 56.09
CA THR A 67 -1.32 -1.08 56.65
C THR A 67 -0.45 -2.33 56.88
N VAL A 68 0.85 -2.12 57.03
CA VAL A 68 1.76 -3.13 57.59
C VAL A 68 2.18 -2.68 58.99
N ASP A 69 1.90 -3.51 59.98
CA ASP A 69 2.13 -3.25 61.40
C ASP A 69 3.23 -4.15 61.94
N ILE A 70 4.17 -3.60 62.71
CA ILE A 70 5.20 -4.37 63.43
C ILE A 70 5.19 -3.92 64.89
N LEU A 71 5.00 -4.86 65.82
CA LEU A 71 5.07 -4.62 67.27
C LEU A 71 6.39 -5.16 67.82
N PHE A 72 7.11 -4.33 68.58
CA PHE A 72 8.40 -4.67 69.18
C PHE A 72 8.30 -4.90 70.71
N SER A 73 9.21 -5.70 71.25
CA SER A 73 9.32 -5.95 72.70
C SER A 73 9.66 -4.71 73.50
N THR A 74 10.44 -3.79 72.92
CA THR A 74 10.94 -2.56 73.55
C THR A 74 10.80 -1.36 72.61
N ALA A 75 11.09 -0.16 73.11
CA ALA A 75 11.06 1.07 72.31
C ALA A 75 12.25 1.07 71.31
N MET A 76 11.98 1.50 70.07
CA MET A 76 12.95 1.48 68.96
C MET A 76 13.49 2.87 68.62
N ASP A 77 14.69 2.94 68.04
CA ASP A 77 15.13 4.12 67.30
C ASP A 77 14.27 4.23 66.03
N MET A 78 13.46 5.29 65.97
CA MET A 78 12.47 5.46 64.92
C MET A 78 13.11 5.61 63.54
N GLN A 79 14.27 6.27 63.43
CA GLN A 79 14.90 6.55 62.15
C GLN A 79 15.60 5.30 61.62
N LYS A 80 16.46 4.68 62.44
CA LYS A 80 17.20 3.46 62.05
C LYS A 80 16.27 2.30 61.70
N THR A 81 15.15 2.17 62.41
CA THR A 81 14.16 1.11 62.12
C THR A 81 13.41 1.38 60.81
N GLN A 82 13.15 2.64 60.45
CA GLN A 82 12.56 2.99 59.15
C GLN A 82 13.56 2.77 58.00
N ASP A 83 14.82 3.14 58.19
CA ASP A 83 15.88 2.94 57.19
C ASP A 83 16.16 1.43 56.93
N ALA A 84 15.96 0.59 57.96
CA ALA A 84 16.04 -0.87 57.89
C ALA A 84 14.77 -1.56 57.35
N PHE A 85 13.65 -0.84 57.18
CA PHE A 85 12.39 -1.41 56.67
C PHE A 85 12.35 -1.42 55.14
N ARG A 86 11.90 -2.53 54.55
CA ARG A 86 11.53 -2.64 53.13
C ARG A 86 10.27 -3.46 52.97
N LEU A 87 9.36 -2.99 52.12
CA LEU A 87 8.26 -3.77 51.58
C LEU A 87 8.43 -3.83 50.06
N SER A 88 8.35 -5.00 49.45
CA SER A 88 8.50 -5.19 48.00
C SER A 88 7.45 -6.12 47.42
N SER A 89 7.05 -5.85 46.18
CA SER A 89 6.33 -6.80 45.32
C SER A 89 7.34 -7.63 44.49
N SER A 90 6.84 -8.46 43.58
CA SER A 90 7.65 -9.13 42.55
C SER A 90 8.37 -8.19 41.58
N THR A 91 7.98 -6.91 41.50
CA THR A 91 8.44 -5.97 40.45
C THR A 91 9.04 -4.67 40.99
N ALA A 92 8.71 -4.23 42.21
CA ALA A 92 9.16 -2.95 42.76
C ALA A 92 9.16 -2.92 44.30
N GLN A 93 9.90 -1.95 44.87
CA GLN A 93 9.71 -1.55 46.27
C GLN A 93 8.41 -0.76 46.42
N VAL A 94 7.69 -0.97 47.52
CA VAL A 94 6.47 -0.23 47.86
C VAL A 94 6.84 1.03 48.63
N GLU A 95 6.43 2.18 48.11
CA GLU A 95 6.60 3.48 48.76
C GLU A 95 5.43 3.80 49.70
N GLY A 96 5.70 4.52 50.79
CA GLY A 96 4.70 4.83 51.81
C GLY A 96 5.17 5.83 52.86
N SER A 97 4.48 5.87 53.99
CA SER A 97 4.82 6.68 55.16
C SER A 97 4.69 5.87 56.45
N PHE A 98 5.36 6.30 57.51
CA PHE A 98 5.38 5.61 58.79
C PHE A 98 4.67 6.41 59.88
N THR A 99 4.02 5.71 60.80
CA THR A 99 3.45 6.23 62.05
C THR A 99 3.90 5.35 63.20
N TRP A 100 4.12 5.92 64.37
CA TRP A 100 4.59 5.20 65.56
C TRP A 100 3.57 5.30 66.71
N GLU A 101 3.25 4.15 67.30
CA GLU A 101 2.40 4.03 68.49
C GLU A 101 3.17 3.27 69.58
N TRP A 102 3.87 3.98 70.46
CA TRP A 102 4.76 3.38 71.47
C TRP A 102 5.82 2.48 70.84
N ASN A 103 5.71 1.15 71.03
CA ASN A 103 6.62 0.14 70.48
C ASN A 103 6.08 -0.47 69.17
N ARG A 104 5.14 0.19 68.48
CA ARG A 104 4.55 -0.27 67.21
C ARG A 104 4.90 0.68 66.08
N LEU A 105 5.44 0.11 64.99
CA LEU A 105 5.61 0.76 63.69
C LEU A 105 4.42 0.44 62.81
N ILE A 106 3.83 1.45 62.17
CA ILE A 106 2.73 1.31 61.21
C ILE A 106 3.15 1.94 59.88
N PHE A 107 3.39 1.11 58.87
CA PHE A 107 3.64 1.53 57.49
C PHE A 107 2.33 1.64 56.71
N HIS A 108 2.15 2.78 56.07
CA HIS A 108 1.01 3.14 55.24
C HIS A 108 1.47 3.21 53.78
N PRO A 109 1.12 2.24 52.92
CA PRO A 109 1.41 2.32 51.49
C PRO A 109 0.84 3.61 50.88
N ARG A 110 1.61 4.29 50.01
CA ARG A 110 1.21 5.55 49.36
C ARG A 110 0.00 5.37 48.43
N SER A 111 -0.22 4.15 47.96
CA SER A 111 -1.32 3.79 47.06
C SER A 111 -1.78 2.37 47.39
N PRO A 112 -3.02 1.99 47.05
CA PRO A 112 -3.51 0.63 47.27
C PRO A 112 -2.57 -0.39 46.64
N LEU A 113 -2.24 -1.44 47.39
CA LEU A 113 -1.41 -2.54 46.93
C LEU A 113 -2.15 -3.31 45.82
N PRO A 114 -1.57 -3.45 44.60
CA PRO A 114 -2.05 -4.43 43.63
C PRO A 114 -2.07 -5.84 44.23
N GLY A 115 -2.84 -6.75 43.60
CA GLY A 115 -2.84 -8.15 44.00
C GLY A 115 -1.48 -8.83 43.82
N GLY A 116 -1.36 -10.03 44.40
CA GLY A 116 -0.17 -10.86 44.31
C GLY A 116 0.75 -10.79 45.53
N LYS A 117 2.00 -11.22 45.33
CA LYS A 117 2.95 -11.57 46.40
C LYS A 117 3.79 -10.38 46.87
N TYR A 118 3.83 -10.19 48.19
CA TYR A 118 4.64 -9.18 48.86
C TYR A 118 5.62 -9.79 49.86
N THR A 119 6.80 -9.18 49.95
CA THR A 119 7.83 -9.51 50.94
C THR A 119 8.11 -8.27 51.79
N LEU A 120 7.79 -8.35 53.07
CA LEU A 120 8.27 -7.44 54.10
C LEU A 120 9.62 -7.96 54.60
N SER A 121 10.61 -7.08 54.71
CA SER A 121 11.87 -7.36 55.41
C SER A 121 12.25 -6.18 56.29
N LEU A 122 12.53 -6.46 57.57
CA LEU A 122 13.13 -5.53 58.50
C LEU A 122 14.54 -6.02 58.85
N GLY A 123 15.56 -5.23 58.49
CA GLY A 123 16.96 -5.61 58.64
C GLY A 123 17.41 -5.71 60.10
N SER A 124 18.35 -6.62 60.36
CA SER A 124 18.99 -6.89 61.66
C SER A 124 19.61 -5.67 62.35
N ALA A 125 19.93 -4.61 61.60
CA ALA A 125 20.45 -3.34 62.09
C ALA A 125 19.36 -2.34 62.57
N ALA A 126 18.09 -2.73 62.58
CA ALA A 126 17.07 -1.99 63.33
C ALA A 126 17.41 -2.02 64.83
N GLU A 127 17.38 -0.86 65.49
CA GLU A 127 18.03 -0.63 66.78
C GLU A 127 17.02 -0.20 67.83
N SER A 128 17.19 -0.63 69.09
CA SER A 128 16.40 -0.12 70.21
C SER A 128 16.70 1.37 70.47
N ALA A 129 15.80 2.07 71.15
CA ALA A 129 16.04 3.44 71.61
C ALA A 129 17.20 3.56 72.64
N THR A 130 17.75 2.42 73.10
CA THR A 130 18.90 2.32 74.00
C THR A 130 20.20 1.91 73.31
N GLY A 131 20.19 1.71 71.99
CA GLY A 131 21.40 1.43 71.20
C GLY A 131 21.71 -0.05 70.96
N VAL A 132 20.72 -0.94 70.94
CA VAL A 132 20.90 -2.39 70.76
C VAL A 132 20.20 -2.89 69.50
N ASP A 133 20.96 -3.44 68.56
CA ASP A 133 20.46 -4.03 67.30
C ASP A 133 19.52 -5.23 67.53
N MET A 134 18.54 -5.43 66.64
CA MET A 134 17.74 -6.67 66.58
C MET A 134 18.60 -7.92 66.35
N GLY A 135 19.68 -7.81 65.56
CA GLY A 135 20.67 -8.89 65.38
C GLY A 135 20.25 -10.04 64.46
N SER A 136 19.01 -10.06 63.98
CA SER A 136 18.54 -10.95 62.90
C SER A 136 17.50 -10.25 62.05
N ASP A 137 17.51 -10.48 60.74
CA ASP A 137 16.50 -9.96 59.83
C ASP A 137 15.14 -10.61 60.14
N HIS A 138 14.07 -9.82 60.12
CA HIS A 138 12.70 -10.31 60.22
C HIS A 138 12.03 -10.21 58.85
N VAL A 139 11.67 -11.35 58.26
CA VAL A 139 11.08 -11.44 56.92
C VAL A 139 9.69 -12.06 57.02
N VAL A 140 8.72 -11.43 56.35
CA VAL A 140 7.31 -11.85 56.32
C VAL A 140 6.83 -11.82 54.88
N LEU A 141 6.22 -12.92 54.44
CA LEU A 141 5.62 -13.09 53.13
C LEU A 141 4.09 -13.05 53.23
N PHE A 142 3.43 -12.29 52.38
CA PHE A 142 1.96 -12.29 52.31
C PHE A 142 1.45 -12.03 50.89
N TYR A 143 0.15 -12.26 50.69
CA TYR A 143 -0.54 -12.12 49.41
C TYR A 143 -1.70 -11.15 49.54
N VAL A 144 -1.68 -10.11 48.70
CA VAL A 144 -2.77 -9.14 48.56
C VAL A 144 -3.78 -9.69 47.55
N GLY A 145 -5.06 -9.63 47.89
CA GLY A 145 -6.11 -10.32 47.16
C GLY A 145 -6.14 -11.83 47.42
N ASN A 146 -7.18 -12.48 46.88
CA ASN A 146 -7.43 -13.91 47.04
C ASN A 146 -6.90 -14.75 45.86
N ASP A 147 -6.52 -14.09 44.75
CA ASP A 147 -6.11 -14.77 43.53
C ASP A 147 -4.59 -14.77 43.40
N THR A 148 -4.04 -15.96 43.14
CA THR A 148 -2.59 -16.22 43.07
C THR A 148 -2.23 -17.14 41.91
N GLU A 149 -3.20 -17.58 41.12
CA GLU A 149 -2.95 -18.29 39.86
C GLU A 149 -2.89 -17.27 38.72
N GLY A 150 -1.99 -17.49 37.76
CA GLY A 150 -1.93 -16.66 36.56
C GLY A 150 -2.89 -17.14 35.48
N PRO A 151 -3.23 -16.29 34.50
CA PRO A 151 -4.05 -16.71 33.38
C PRO A 151 -3.38 -17.81 32.57
N ARG A 152 -4.21 -18.69 32.01
CA ARG A 152 -3.81 -19.72 31.05
C ARG A 152 -4.47 -19.42 29.70
N PHE A 153 -3.68 -19.45 28.64
CA PHE A 153 -4.21 -19.41 27.29
C PHE A 153 -4.92 -20.73 26.97
N LEU A 154 -6.17 -20.68 26.50
CA LEU A 154 -7.01 -21.85 26.24
C LEU A 154 -7.10 -22.16 24.74
N SER A 155 -7.40 -21.16 23.93
CA SER A 155 -7.65 -21.35 22.50
C SER A 155 -7.57 -20.03 21.71
N SER A 156 -7.46 -20.15 20.40
CA SER A 156 -7.58 -19.05 19.45
C SER A 156 -8.53 -19.41 18.31
N SER A 157 -9.14 -18.38 17.72
CA SER A 157 -9.79 -18.43 16.42
C SER A 157 -9.26 -17.24 15.60
N PRO A 158 -8.53 -17.44 14.49
CA PRO A 158 -8.13 -18.71 13.90
C PRO A 158 -7.30 -19.58 14.85
N THR A 159 -7.42 -20.91 14.72
CA THR A 159 -6.64 -21.87 15.50
C THR A 159 -5.18 -21.93 15.02
N THR A 160 -4.26 -22.35 15.89
CA THR A 160 -2.88 -22.61 15.48
C THR A 160 -2.83 -23.72 14.42
N GLY A 161 -2.20 -23.41 13.28
CA GLY A 161 -2.15 -24.27 12.10
C GLY A 161 -3.31 -24.09 11.11
N ALA A 162 -4.23 -23.15 11.35
CA ALA A 162 -5.27 -22.82 10.38
C ALA A 162 -4.67 -22.32 9.06
N LEU A 163 -5.23 -22.79 7.95
CA LEU A 163 -4.95 -22.37 6.58
C LEU A 163 -6.21 -21.71 6.01
N ASP A 164 -6.07 -20.97 4.90
CA ASP A 164 -7.20 -20.31 4.23
C ASP A 164 -8.02 -19.41 5.16
N VAL A 165 -7.32 -18.67 6.03
CA VAL A 165 -7.95 -17.66 6.88
C VAL A 165 -8.31 -16.46 6.00
N ASP A 166 -9.60 -16.10 5.99
CA ASP A 166 -10.11 -14.92 5.29
C ASP A 166 -9.36 -13.66 5.77
N PRO A 167 -8.82 -12.80 4.87
CA PRO A 167 -8.11 -11.57 5.24
C PRO A 167 -8.89 -10.61 6.15
N SER A 168 -10.22 -10.65 6.15
CA SER A 168 -11.09 -9.83 7.01
C SER A 168 -11.39 -10.47 8.38
N SER A 169 -10.84 -11.65 8.67
CA SER A 169 -11.09 -12.40 9.91
C SER A 169 -10.74 -11.61 11.17
N VAL A 170 -11.67 -11.57 12.12
CA VAL A 170 -11.39 -11.18 13.51
C VAL A 170 -10.63 -12.29 14.23
N ILE A 171 -9.76 -11.90 15.17
CA ILE A 171 -8.91 -12.82 15.91
C ILE A 171 -9.37 -12.85 17.37
N ARG A 172 -9.91 -13.98 17.82
CA ARG A 172 -10.31 -14.23 19.22
C ARG A 172 -9.23 -15.03 19.93
N LEU A 173 -8.83 -14.58 21.11
CA LEU A 173 -7.93 -15.28 22.03
C LEU A 173 -8.67 -15.49 23.36
N SER A 174 -8.85 -16.74 23.76
CA SER A 174 -9.57 -17.11 24.99
C SER A 174 -8.62 -17.55 26.09
N PHE A 175 -8.84 -17.03 27.30
CA PHE A 175 -8.04 -17.29 28.50
C PHE A 175 -8.91 -17.91 29.61
N SER A 176 -8.28 -18.45 30.67
CA SER A 176 -8.99 -19.01 31.83
C SER A 176 -9.79 -17.99 32.64
N GLU A 177 -9.47 -16.71 32.49
CA GLU A 177 -9.91 -15.61 33.35
C GLU A 177 -9.63 -14.25 32.71
N ALA A 178 -10.05 -13.17 33.36
CA ALA A 178 -9.99 -11.82 32.83
C ALA A 178 -8.57 -11.24 32.76
N ILE A 179 -8.14 -10.86 31.55
CA ILE A 179 -6.85 -10.21 31.30
C ILE A 179 -6.91 -8.71 31.59
N ALA A 180 -5.90 -8.17 32.27
CA ALA A 180 -5.76 -6.73 32.46
C ALA A 180 -5.45 -6.04 31.13
N TYR A 181 -6.35 -5.16 30.67
CA TYR A 181 -6.24 -4.47 29.37
C TYR A 181 -4.87 -3.79 29.13
N ALA A 182 -4.29 -3.18 30.17
CA ALA A 182 -2.99 -2.51 30.06
C ALA A 182 -1.82 -3.47 29.77
N SER A 183 -1.92 -4.73 30.18
CA SER A 183 -0.88 -5.75 29.96
C SER A 183 -0.78 -6.19 28.49
N LEU A 184 -1.85 -6.00 27.71
CA LEU A 184 -1.92 -6.41 26.29
C LEU A 184 -0.88 -5.69 25.42
N ALA A 185 -0.50 -4.45 25.77
CA ALA A 185 0.44 -3.64 24.99
C ALA A 185 1.87 -4.24 24.94
N ASP A 186 2.35 -4.80 26.06
CA ASP A 186 3.67 -5.44 26.16
C ASP A 186 3.58 -6.97 25.97
N GLY A 187 2.42 -7.56 26.30
CA GLY A 187 2.22 -9.00 26.41
C GLY A 187 1.75 -9.70 25.13
N LEU A 188 1.17 -8.96 24.18
CA LEU A 188 0.65 -9.48 22.92
C LEU A 188 1.43 -8.87 21.74
N LEU A 189 2.20 -9.71 21.04
CA LEU A 189 3.06 -9.30 19.93
C LEU A 189 2.59 -9.94 18.62
N VAL A 190 2.29 -9.13 17.61
CA VAL A 190 1.86 -9.60 16.26
C VAL A 190 2.99 -9.48 15.23
N SER A 191 3.08 -10.45 14.32
CA SER A 191 4.04 -10.47 13.21
C SER A 191 3.43 -11.17 11.98
N PRO A 192 3.39 -10.57 10.78
CA PRO A 192 3.78 -9.19 10.47
C PRO A 192 2.97 -8.17 11.28
N ALA A 193 3.49 -6.95 11.40
CA ALA A 193 2.81 -5.89 12.15
C ALA A 193 1.61 -5.36 11.36
N PHE A 194 0.44 -5.35 11.98
CA PHE A 194 -0.79 -4.75 11.43
C PHE A 194 -1.51 -3.92 12.49
N ASN A 195 -2.34 -2.97 12.05
CA ASN A 195 -3.17 -2.16 12.94
C ASN A 195 -4.45 -2.92 13.32
N TYR A 196 -4.84 -2.89 14.58
CA TYR A 196 -6.05 -3.53 15.08
C TYR A 196 -6.66 -2.73 16.25
N VAL A 197 -7.95 -2.94 16.49
CA VAL A 197 -8.67 -2.49 17.68
C VAL A 197 -8.87 -3.69 18.60
N ILE A 198 -8.69 -3.48 19.91
CA ILE A 198 -8.95 -4.50 20.93
C ILE A 198 -10.36 -4.30 21.50
N SER A 199 -11.14 -5.38 21.61
CA SER A 199 -12.27 -5.45 22.54
C SER A 199 -12.10 -6.62 23.52
N LEU A 200 -12.68 -6.45 24.72
CA LEU A 200 -12.71 -7.47 25.77
C LEU A 200 -14.13 -8.00 25.90
N GLU A 201 -14.28 -9.31 25.76
CA GLU A 201 -15.54 -10.04 25.88
C GLU A 201 -15.46 -11.07 27.02
N ASN A 202 -16.59 -11.72 27.34
CA ASN A 202 -16.68 -12.75 28.38
C ASN A 202 -16.05 -12.32 29.73
N GLY A 203 -16.40 -11.12 30.20
CA GLY A 203 -15.84 -10.55 31.45
C GLY A 203 -14.37 -10.13 31.39
N GLY A 204 -13.74 -10.15 30.20
CA GLY A 204 -12.32 -9.88 30.00
C GLY A 204 -11.48 -11.12 29.69
N ALA A 205 -12.09 -12.32 29.68
CA ALA A 205 -11.40 -13.58 29.39
C ALA A 205 -11.24 -13.85 27.89
N ASP A 206 -12.03 -13.20 27.04
CA ASP A 206 -11.87 -13.23 25.58
C ASP A 206 -11.29 -11.88 25.12
N VAL A 207 -10.10 -11.92 24.51
CA VAL A 207 -9.46 -10.77 23.87
C VAL A 207 -9.70 -10.86 22.37
N ILE A 208 -10.38 -9.87 21.80
CA ILE A 208 -10.68 -9.80 20.37
C ILE A 208 -9.80 -8.74 19.72
N LEU A 209 -9.07 -9.13 18.67
CA LEU A 209 -8.36 -8.21 17.79
C LEU A 209 -9.15 -8.09 16.50
N THR A 210 -9.62 -6.89 16.19
CA THR A 210 -10.28 -6.55 14.93
C THR A 210 -9.29 -5.79 14.05
N PRO A 211 -8.74 -6.38 12.98
CA PRO A 211 -7.85 -5.68 12.06
C PRO A 211 -8.50 -4.43 11.47
N SER A 212 -7.76 -3.32 11.39
CA SER A 212 -8.26 -2.05 10.82
C SER A 212 -8.21 -2.02 9.29
N ASN A 213 -7.43 -2.92 8.69
CA ASN A 213 -7.36 -3.22 7.26
C ASN A 213 -7.33 -4.77 7.14
N PRO A 214 -7.62 -5.35 5.96
CA PRO A 214 -7.42 -6.77 5.73
C PRO A 214 -5.99 -7.21 6.11
N LEU A 215 -5.89 -8.38 6.72
CA LEU A 215 -4.63 -9.05 7.02
C LEU A 215 -3.86 -9.31 5.73
N GLN A 216 -2.53 -9.20 5.79
CA GLN A 216 -1.68 -9.56 4.66
C GLN A 216 -1.72 -11.07 4.44
N THR A 217 -1.76 -11.50 3.18
CA THR A 217 -1.64 -12.91 2.83
C THR A 217 -0.31 -13.51 3.29
N GLY A 218 -0.33 -14.78 3.65
CA GLY A 218 0.80 -15.52 4.20
C GLY A 218 0.68 -15.79 5.70
N THR A 219 1.80 -16.08 6.36
CA THR A 219 1.82 -16.52 7.76
C THR A 219 1.74 -15.36 8.73
N THR A 220 0.68 -15.35 9.55
CA THR A 220 0.55 -14.48 10.73
C THR A 220 0.91 -15.25 12.01
N ARG A 221 1.68 -14.61 12.89
CA ARG A 221 2.10 -15.09 14.20
C ARG A 221 1.66 -14.11 15.28
N ILE A 222 1.06 -14.62 16.35
CA ILE A 222 0.79 -13.89 17.59
C ILE A 222 1.54 -14.58 18.72
N THR A 223 2.36 -13.83 19.44
CA THR A 223 3.12 -14.32 20.60
C THR A 223 2.52 -13.72 21.87
N LEU A 224 2.18 -14.58 22.82
CA LEU A 224 1.62 -14.26 24.12
C LEU A 224 2.68 -14.56 25.16
N ASN A 225 3.22 -13.52 25.81
CA ASN A 225 4.37 -13.62 26.69
C ASN A 225 4.00 -13.34 28.17
N GLN A 226 4.94 -13.56 29.11
CA GLN A 226 4.69 -13.39 30.55
C GLN A 226 4.46 -11.93 31.04
N ARG A 227 4.43 -10.94 30.13
CA ARG A 227 3.98 -9.57 30.44
C ARG A 227 2.46 -9.44 30.43
N LEU A 228 1.72 -10.39 29.86
CA LEU A 228 0.28 -10.50 30.05
C LEU A 228 -0.02 -10.87 31.51
N THR A 229 -0.96 -10.14 32.12
CA THR A 229 -1.44 -10.44 33.48
C THR A 229 -2.96 -10.53 33.53
N ASP A 230 -3.47 -11.23 34.54
CA ASP A 230 -4.87 -11.09 34.96
C ASP A 230 -5.13 -9.68 35.56
N THR A 231 -6.36 -9.46 36.03
CA THR A 231 -6.74 -8.25 36.78
C THR A 231 -6.17 -8.14 38.21
N ALA A 232 -5.59 -9.21 38.76
CA ALA A 232 -4.92 -9.21 40.07
C ALA A 232 -3.42 -8.87 39.99
N GLY A 233 -2.80 -8.99 38.81
CA GLY A 233 -1.37 -8.81 38.56
C GLY A 233 -0.57 -10.12 38.41
N ASN A 234 -1.21 -11.29 38.39
CA ASN A 234 -0.54 -12.57 38.17
C ASN A 234 -0.22 -12.75 36.67
N ALA A 235 1.00 -13.15 36.36
CA ALA A 235 1.49 -13.30 34.98
C ALA A 235 0.98 -14.58 34.30
N LEU A 236 0.81 -14.53 32.97
CA LEU A 236 0.49 -15.68 32.12
C LEU A 236 1.38 -16.89 32.43
N GLN A 237 0.77 -18.04 32.80
CA GLN A 237 1.52 -19.19 33.34
C GLN A 237 2.53 -19.76 32.34
N ASN A 238 2.15 -19.87 31.07
CA ASN A 238 2.98 -20.40 29.99
C ASN A 238 2.87 -19.49 28.77
N GLU A 239 4.02 -19.09 28.23
CA GLU A 239 4.04 -18.37 26.96
C GLU A 239 3.44 -19.24 25.84
N SER A 240 2.73 -18.59 24.93
CA SER A 240 2.01 -19.28 23.86
C SER A 240 2.25 -18.57 22.53
N THR A 241 2.14 -19.31 21.44
CA THR A 241 2.18 -18.75 20.09
C THR A 241 1.04 -19.30 19.27
N VAL A 242 0.25 -18.40 18.70
CA VAL A 242 -0.72 -18.70 17.64
C VAL A 242 -0.05 -18.43 16.30
N VAL A 243 -0.16 -19.37 15.37
CA VAL A 243 0.34 -19.22 13.98
C VAL A 243 -0.75 -19.69 13.04
N PHE A 244 -1.13 -18.87 12.07
CA PHE A 244 -2.10 -19.23 11.03
C PHE A 244 -1.71 -18.60 9.69
N THR A 245 -2.27 -19.12 8.61
CA THR A 245 -1.99 -18.67 7.23
C THR A 245 -3.23 -18.03 6.63
N VAL A 246 -3.08 -16.77 6.22
CA VAL A 246 -4.10 -15.92 5.59
C VAL A 246 -4.06 -16.11 4.07
N GLY A 247 -5.22 -16.35 3.47
CA GLY A 247 -5.36 -16.70 2.05
C GLY A 247 -5.12 -18.18 1.74
N SER A 248 -5.62 -18.61 0.58
CA SER A 248 -5.54 -19.97 0.05
C SER A 248 -4.47 -20.13 -1.04
N ASP A 249 -4.25 -19.10 -1.86
CA ASP A 249 -3.25 -19.12 -2.93
C ASP A 249 -2.02 -18.26 -2.63
N PHE A 250 -0.86 -18.79 -2.99
CA PHE A 250 0.48 -18.20 -2.86
C PHE A 250 1.33 -18.42 -4.11
N ILE A 251 0.72 -18.97 -5.17
CA ILE A 251 1.33 -19.07 -6.49
C ILE A 251 1.25 -17.68 -7.12
N ALA A 252 2.29 -17.28 -7.83
CA ALA A 252 2.27 -16.01 -8.54
C ALA A 252 1.60 -16.21 -9.90
N PRO A 253 0.66 -15.31 -10.31
CA PRO A 253 0.07 -15.41 -11.62
C PRO A 253 1.11 -15.28 -12.74
N GLY A 254 0.84 -15.97 -13.84
CA GLY A 254 1.63 -15.96 -15.07
C GLY A 254 0.77 -15.61 -16.28
N VAL A 255 1.41 -15.11 -17.33
CA VAL A 255 0.75 -14.85 -18.62
C VAL A 255 0.92 -16.08 -19.51
N LEU A 256 -0.17 -16.84 -19.71
CA LEU A 256 -0.17 -18.06 -20.52
C LEU A 256 -0.06 -17.78 -22.02
N SER A 257 -0.74 -16.74 -22.51
CA SER A 257 -0.67 -16.36 -23.92
C SER A 257 -1.06 -14.90 -24.14
N VAL A 258 -0.37 -14.25 -25.07
CA VAL A 258 -0.79 -12.97 -25.66
C VAL A 258 -0.97 -13.17 -27.17
N ARG A 259 -2.10 -12.75 -27.72
CA ARG A 259 -2.46 -12.95 -29.13
C ARG A 259 -3.09 -11.69 -29.73
N SER A 260 -3.02 -11.55 -31.04
CA SER A 260 -3.83 -10.57 -31.75
C SER A 260 -4.24 -11.15 -33.11
N GLY A 261 -5.54 -11.39 -33.27
CA GLY A 261 -6.08 -12.15 -34.39
C GLY A 261 -5.46 -13.55 -34.50
N THR A 262 -4.85 -13.84 -35.64
CA THR A 262 -4.18 -15.13 -35.91
C THR A 262 -2.77 -15.22 -35.35
N GLN A 263 -2.15 -14.11 -34.94
CA GLN A 263 -0.77 -14.08 -34.44
C GLN A 263 -0.70 -14.30 -32.93
N THR A 264 0.37 -14.96 -32.49
CA THR A 264 0.73 -15.08 -31.06
C THR A 264 1.94 -14.20 -30.80
N LEU A 265 1.82 -13.27 -29.86
CA LEU A 265 2.88 -12.34 -29.51
C LEU A 265 3.82 -13.06 -28.53
N THR A 266 5.10 -13.18 -28.88
CA THR A 266 6.11 -13.81 -28.02
C THR A 266 6.86 -12.76 -27.22
N GLU A 267 7.09 -13.04 -25.93
CA GLU A 267 7.78 -12.11 -25.02
C GLU A 267 9.16 -11.72 -25.59
N ASN A 268 9.46 -10.42 -25.62
CA ASN A 268 10.70 -9.85 -26.14
C ASN A 268 11.00 -10.05 -27.64
N ILE A 269 10.08 -10.62 -28.45
CA ILE A 269 10.30 -10.87 -29.88
C ILE A 269 9.32 -10.04 -30.73
N LEU A 270 9.85 -9.25 -31.67
CA LEU A 270 9.04 -8.41 -32.55
C LEU A 270 8.13 -9.27 -33.44
N THR A 271 6.83 -9.22 -33.17
CA THR A 271 5.81 -9.98 -33.91
C THR A 271 5.22 -9.12 -35.03
N ALA A 272 5.33 -9.57 -36.28
CA ALA A 272 4.82 -8.88 -37.46
C ALA A 272 3.45 -9.41 -37.91
N GLY A 273 2.80 -8.69 -38.83
CA GLY A 273 1.51 -9.05 -39.41
C GLY A 273 0.31 -8.73 -38.51
N ILE A 274 0.45 -7.82 -37.53
CA ILE A 274 -0.67 -7.41 -36.67
C ILE A 274 -1.55 -6.40 -37.41
N GLN A 275 -2.87 -6.57 -37.34
CA GLN A 275 -3.82 -5.60 -37.88
C GLN A 275 -4.08 -4.51 -36.83
N LYS A 276 -4.01 -3.25 -37.24
CA LYS A 276 -4.11 -2.06 -36.36
C LYS A 276 -5.42 -1.94 -35.55
N THR A 277 -6.44 -2.70 -35.94
CA THR A 277 -7.78 -2.77 -35.34
C THR A 277 -8.07 -4.08 -34.61
N SER A 278 -7.18 -5.09 -34.68
CA SER A 278 -7.37 -6.32 -33.92
C SER A 278 -7.17 -6.05 -32.43
N PRO A 279 -8.01 -6.62 -31.55
CA PRO A 279 -7.73 -6.58 -30.12
C PRO A 279 -6.47 -7.38 -29.79
N VAL A 280 -5.87 -7.09 -28.64
CA VAL A 280 -4.89 -7.97 -28.02
C VAL A 280 -5.60 -8.81 -26.95
N GLU A 281 -5.56 -10.12 -27.12
CA GLU A 281 -6.14 -11.11 -26.22
C GLU A 281 -5.05 -11.58 -25.25
N ILE A 282 -5.27 -11.42 -23.95
CA ILE A 282 -4.33 -11.86 -22.89
C ILE A 282 -5.05 -12.92 -22.05
N ARG A 283 -4.35 -14.04 -21.81
CA ARG A 283 -4.78 -15.10 -20.89
C ARG A 283 -3.77 -15.31 -19.78
N PHE A 284 -4.26 -15.36 -18.55
CA PHE A 284 -3.49 -15.59 -17.33
C PHE A 284 -3.62 -17.04 -16.85
N SER A 285 -2.79 -17.47 -15.90
CA SER A 285 -2.82 -18.81 -15.28
C SER A 285 -4.00 -19.02 -14.34
N GLU A 286 -4.51 -17.94 -13.77
CA GLU A 286 -5.57 -17.91 -12.75
C GLU A 286 -6.37 -16.60 -12.84
N ALA A 287 -7.32 -16.42 -11.90
CA ALA A 287 -8.22 -15.29 -11.85
C ALA A 287 -7.50 -14.01 -11.40
N MET A 288 -7.59 -12.94 -12.20
CA MET A 288 -6.93 -11.66 -11.91
C MET A 288 -7.84 -10.63 -11.24
N ASP A 289 -7.28 -9.77 -10.39
CA ASP A 289 -7.92 -8.51 -10.04
C ASP A 289 -7.90 -7.57 -11.25
N ARG A 290 -9.09 -7.17 -11.69
CA ARG A 290 -9.27 -6.45 -12.95
C ARG A 290 -8.64 -5.07 -12.91
N ILE A 291 -8.81 -4.34 -11.81
CA ILE A 291 -8.31 -2.96 -11.67
C ILE A 291 -6.78 -2.98 -11.65
N SER A 292 -6.19 -3.88 -10.86
CA SER A 292 -4.74 -4.10 -10.80
C SER A 292 -4.13 -4.46 -12.16
N VAL A 293 -4.82 -5.27 -12.98
CA VAL A 293 -4.37 -5.57 -14.34
C VAL A 293 -4.50 -4.35 -15.27
N GLU A 294 -5.65 -3.66 -15.26
CA GLU A 294 -5.87 -2.48 -16.12
C GLU A 294 -4.86 -1.35 -15.85
N ASP A 295 -4.49 -1.12 -14.59
CA ASP A 295 -3.46 -0.16 -14.17
C ASP A 295 -2.02 -0.63 -14.47
N SER A 296 -1.79 -1.94 -14.61
CA SER A 296 -0.47 -2.53 -14.92
C SER A 296 -0.10 -2.49 -16.40
N ILE A 297 -1.10 -2.30 -17.28
CA ILE A 297 -0.95 -2.45 -18.72
C ILE A 297 -0.64 -1.10 -19.35
N SER A 298 0.37 -1.08 -20.20
CA SER A 298 0.79 0.10 -20.96
C SER A 298 1.18 -0.26 -22.39
N LEU A 299 0.97 0.68 -23.31
CA LEU A 299 1.34 0.56 -24.71
C LEU A 299 2.28 1.72 -25.08
N SER A 300 3.32 1.43 -25.87
CA SER A 300 4.25 2.42 -26.41
C SER A 300 4.40 2.23 -27.93
N PRO A 301 4.12 3.22 -28.80
CA PRO A 301 3.49 4.51 -28.51
C PRO A 301 2.16 4.40 -27.78
N SER A 302 1.84 5.39 -26.94
CA SER A 302 0.63 5.40 -26.12
C SER A 302 -0.63 5.75 -26.93
N THR A 303 -1.71 5.04 -26.63
CA THR A 303 -3.09 5.32 -27.06
C THR A 303 -4.02 4.95 -25.91
N SER A 304 -5.28 5.41 -25.91
CA SER A 304 -6.24 4.97 -24.89
C SER A 304 -6.61 3.51 -25.14
N LEU A 305 -6.59 2.70 -24.09
CA LEU A 305 -6.98 1.29 -24.14
C LEU A 305 -8.39 1.12 -23.57
N HIS A 306 -9.16 0.22 -24.19
CA HIS A 306 -10.45 -0.22 -23.70
C HIS A 306 -10.37 -1.72 -23.40
N TYR A 307 -10.70 -2.09 -22.17
CA TYR A 307 -10.64 -3.46 -21.68
C TYR A 307 -12.01 -4.14 -21.79
N ASN A 308 -12.03 -5.36 -22.31
CA ASN A 308 -13.21 -6.22 -22.38
C ASN A 308 -12.88 -7.59 -21.76
N TRP A 309 -13.27 -7.76 -20.50
CA TRP A 309 -13.04 -8.99 -19.75
C TRP A 309 -14.02 -10.09 -20.18
N ILE A 310 -13.47 -11.22 -20.62
CA ILE A 310 -14.23 -12.42 -20.99
C ILE A 310 -14.49 -13.29 -19.75
N SER A 311 -13.50 -13.37 -18.86
CA SER A 311 -13.57 -14.00 -17.54
C SER A 311 -12.69 -13.20 -16.56
N ASN A 312 -12.18 -13.79 -15.46
CA ASN A 312 -11.12 -13.16 -14.66
C ASN A 312 -9.72 -13.55 -15.16
N GLU A 313 -9.61 -14.62 -15.93
CA GLU A 313 -8.38 -15.16 -16.50
C GLU A 313 -8.12 -14.62 -17.92
N GLU A 314 -9.09 -13.98 -18.58
CA GLU A 314 -8.99 -13.53 -19.97
C GLU A 314 -9.54 -12.11 -20.20
N VAL A 315 -8.70 -11.23 -20.76
CA VAL A 315 -9.04 -9.85 -21.15
C VAL A 315 -8.69 -9.58 -22.61
N HIS A 316 -9.59 -8.93 -23.33
CA HIS A 316 -9.39 -8.47 -24.70
C HIS A 316 -9.26 -6.95 -24.71
N ILE A 317 -8.19 -6.43 -25.31
CA ILE A 317 -7.79 -5.02 -25.22
C ILE A 317 -7.83 -4.38 -26.60
N SER A 318 -8.61 -3.31 -26.75
CA SER A 318 -8.75 -2.55 -28.00
C SER A 318 -8.24 -1.13 -27.86
N ALA A 319 -7.55 -0.62 -28.88
CA ALA A 319 -7.07 0.77 -28.93
C ALA A 319 -8.15 1.74 -29.46
N LEU A 320 -8.32 2.88 -28.79
CA LEU A 320 -9.24 3.96 -29.19
C LEU A 320 -8.53 5.34 -29.11
N PRO A 321 -8.12 5.95 -30.23
CA PRO A 321 -8.28 5.48 -31.61
C PRO A 321 -7.48 4.21 -31.90
N ALA A 322 -7.86 3.52 -32.98
CA ALA A 322 -7.14 2.37 -33.51
C ALA A 322 -5.66 2.69 -33.76
N LEU A 323 -4.81 1.66 -33.74
CA LEU A 323 -3.38 1.83 -33.87
C LEU A 323 -2.98 2.45 -35.22
N LEU A 324 -1.81 3.06 -35.27
CA LEU A 324 -1.26 3.58 -36.52
C LEU A 324 -0.77 2.42 -37.41
N PRO A 325 -0.94 2.50 -38.75
CA PRO A 325 -0.38 1.52 -39.69
C PRO A 325 1.15 1.59 -39.77
N GLU A 326 1.79 0.48 -40.17
CA GLU A 326 3.25 0.33 -40.34
C GLU A 326 4.07 0.78 -39.10
N THR A 327 3.50 0.67 -37.89
CA THR A 327 4.06 1.26 -36.66
C THR A 327 4.46 0.17 -35.66
N ARG A 328 5.68 0.26 -35.12
CA ARG A 328 6.13 -0.62 -34.05
C ARG A 328 5.52 -0.17 -32.72
N TYR A 329 4.83 -1.09 -32.07
CA TYR A 329 4.30 -0.95 -30.72
C TYR A 329 5.01 -1.91 -29.75
N GLU A 330 4.89 -1.64 -28.47
CA GLU A 330 5.33 -2.48 -27.37
C GLU A 330 4.24 -2.47 -26.29
N LEU A 331 3.60 -3.62 -26.07
CA LEU A 331 2.69 -3.85 -24.96
C LEU A 331 3.50 -4.32 -23.76
N ARG A 332 3.28 -3.71 -22.60
CA ARG A 332 3.96 -4.04 -21.35
C ARG A 332 2.94 -4.28 -20.25
N ILE A 333 3.12 -5.37 -19.51
CA ILE A 333 2.31 -5.75 -18.34
C ILE A 333 3.25 -5.78 -17.14
N THR A 334 3.11 -4.85 -16.19
CA THR A 334 4.04 -4.73 -15.07
C THR A 334 3.78 -5.76 -13.97
N SER A 335 4.80 -6.04 -13.14
CA SER A 335 4.71 -6.88 -11.94
C SER A 335 3.87 -6.26 -10.80
N THR A 336 2.94 -5.37 -11.14
CA THR A 336 1.94 -4.76 -10.24
C THR A 336 0.54 -5.29 -10.51
N ALA A 337 0.32 -6.02 -11.61
CA ALA A 337 -0.86 -6.86 -11.81
C ALA A 337 -0.89 -7.97 -10.77
N ARG A 338 -2.08 -8.25 -10.21
CA ARG A 338 -2.32 -9.24 -9.15
C ARG A 338 -3.45 -10.18 -9.49
N ASP A 339 -3.39 -11.38 -8.93
CA ASP A 339 -4.53 -12.31 -8.86
C ASP A 339 -5.64 -11.78 -7.93
N THR A 340 -6.70 -12.56 -7.73
CA THR A 340 -7.79 -12.25 -6.77
C THR A 340 -7.38 -12.32 -5.30
N GLU A 341 -6.28 -13.02 -5.00
CA GLU A 341 -5.73 -13.27 -3.66
C GLU A 341 -4.65 -12.24 -3.27
N GLY A 342 -4.22 -11.40 -4.22
CA GLY A 342 -3.24 -10.35 -4.08
C GLY A 342 -1.80 -10.71 -4.47
N ASN A 343 -1.49 -11.91 -4.95
CA ASN A 343 -0.15 -12.28 -5.43
C ASN A 343 0.16 -11.55 -6.75
N PRO A 344 1.33 -10.87 -6.87
CA PRO A 344 1.70 -10.16 -8.09
C PRO A 344 2.30 -11.09 -9.15
N LEU A 345 2.21 -10.71 -10.43
CA LEU A 345 3.02 -11.33 -11.50
C LEU A 345 4.51 -11.32 -11.11
N GLU A 346 5.22 -12.46 -11.27
CA GLU A 346 6.63 -12.62 -10.87
C GLU A 346 7.57 -11.51 -11.42
N ARG A 347 7.28 -11.03 -12.64
CA ARG A 347 8.08 -10.04 -13.36
C ARG A 347 7.22 -9.28 -14.34
N THR A 348 7.73 -8.12 -14.75
CA THR A 348 7.18 -7.39 -15.89
C THR A 348 7.46 -8.15 -17.18
N VAL A 349 6.45 -8.31 -18.03
CA VAL A 349 6.57 -8.90 -19.37
C VAL A 349 6.31 -7.86 -20.45
N GLN A 350 6.90 -8.05 -21.63
CA GLN A 350 6.81 -7.10 -22.74
C GLN A 350 6.74 -7.80 -24.11
N TYR A 351 5.88 -7.27 -24.98
CA TYR A 351 5.51 -7.86 -26.26
C TYR A 351 5.61 -6.79 -27.36
N PRO A 352 6.77 -6.68 -28.03
CA PRO A 352 6.91 -5.79 -29.18
C PRO A 352 6.21 -6.38 -30.41
N PHE A 353 5.46 -5.56 -31.14
CA PHE A 353 4.77 -5.96 -32.36
C PHE A 353 4.74 -4.85 -33.42
N LEU A 354 4.45 -5.22 -34.67
CA LEU A 354 4.39 -4.32 -35.82
C LEU A 354 3.01 -4.41 -36.48
N THR A 355 2.39 -3.26 -36.75
CA THR A 355 1.06 -3.15 -37.37
C THR A 355 1.13 -3.16 -38.90
N ASP A 356 1.77 -4.17 -39.48
CA ASP A 356 2.02 -4.35 -40.92
C ASP A 356 1.20 -5.47 -41.58
N HIS A 357 0.06 -5.87 -40.99
CA HIS A 357 -0.95 -6.65 -41.73
C HIS A 357 -1.33 -5.94 -43.04
N PRO A 358 -1.70 -6.64 -44.13
CA PRO A 358 -2.09 -5.99 -45.40
C PRO A 358 -3.13 -4.86 -45.26
N ASP A 359 -4.10 -5.00 -44.36
CA ASP A 359 -5.11 -3.96 -44.05
C ASP A 359 -4.59 -2.81 -43.17
N SER A 360 -3.30 -2.80 -42.85
CA SER A 360 -2.58 -1.84 -42.01
C SER A 360 -1.29 -1.36 -42.67
N VAL A 361 -1.19 -1.48 -43.99
CA VAL A 361 -0.15 -0.86 -44.83
C VAL A 361 -0.66 0.48 -45.36
N ARG A 362 0.17 1.52 -45.35
CA ARG A 362 -0.23 2.84 -45.86
C ARG A 362 -0.38 2.84 -47.38
N PRO A 363 -1.43 3.46 -47.94
CA PRO A 363 -1.53 3.66 -49.38
C PRO A 363 -0.37 4.50 -49.91
N ARG A 364 0.10 4.17 -51.11
CA ARG A 364 1.14 4.89 -51.84
C ARG A 364 0.67 5.14 -53.26
N LEU A 365 1.02 6.30 -53.82
CA LEU A 365 0.86 6.55 -55.25
C LEU A 365 1.95 5.77 -56.00
N ILE A 366 1.54 4.87 -56.90
CA ILE A 366 2.43 3.99 -57.67
C ILE A 366 2.75 4.61 -59.03
N GLU A 367 1.75 5.17 -59.69
CA GLU A 367 1.88 5.62 -61.08
C GLU A 367 0.86 6.72 -61.40
N VAL A 368 1.27 7.69 -62.22
CA VAL A 368 0.36 8.62 -62.91
C VAL A 368 0.59 8.50 -64.41
N ARG A 369 -0.47 8.51 -65.21
CA ARG A 369 -0.42 8.57 -66.68
C ARG A 369 -1.39 9.62 -67.19
N GLN A 370 -1.02 10.34 -68.23
CA GLN A 370 -2.00 11.00 -69.08
C GLN A 370 -2.59 9.98 -70.05
N LEU A 371 -3.91 9.99 -70.21
CA LEU A 371 -4.60 9.17 -71.20
C LEU A 371 -4.78 9.93 -72.51
N ALA A 372 -4.57 9.22 -73.63
CA ALA A 372 -4.77 9.76 -74.96
C ALA A 372 -6.26 9.76 -75.33
N SER A 373 -6.66 10.70 -76.19
CA SER A 373 -7.98 10.72 -76.77
C SER A 373 -8.21 9.46 -77.64
N THR A 374 -9.26 8.71 -77.36
CA THR A 374 -9.57 7.45 -78.07
C THR A 374 -10.63 7.67 -79.15
N SER A 375 -10.83 6.72 -80.06
CA SER A 375 -11.94 6.78 -81.02
C SER A 375 -13.34 6.62 -80.41
N ALA A 376 -13.44 6.23 -79.13
CA ALA A 376 -14.69 6.23 -78.36
C ALA A 376 -14.93 7.57 -77.64
N SER A 377 -13.88 8.39 -77.50
CA SER A 377 -13.93 9.76 -76.99
C SER A 377 -14.23 10.71 -78.15
N ILE A 378 -15.07 11.72 -77.97
CA ILE A 378 -15.20 12.80 -78.96
C ILE A 378 -14.09 13.82 -78.69
N PRO A 379 -13.12 14.03 -79.60
CA PRO A 379 -12.03 14.95 -79.35
C PRO A 379 -12.53 16.41 -79.43
N CYS A 380 -11.99 17.25 -78.56
CA CYS A 380 -12.31 18.67 -78.56
C CYS A 380 -11.62 19.40 -79.72
N THR A 381 -10.37 19.04 -79.99
CA THR A 381 -9.56 19.49 -81.13
C THR A 381 -9.74 18.59 -82.36
N ASP A 382 -9.38 19.10 -83.54
CA ASP A 382 -9.39 18.40 -84.83
C ASP A 382 -8.15 17.52 -85.07
N ASN A 383 -7.30 17.31 -84.06
CA ASN A 383 -6.04 16.59 -84.19
C ASN A 383 -6.25 15.11 -84.57
N SER A 384 -5.71 14.74 -85.73
CA SER A 384 -5.75 13.39 -86.29
C SER A 384 -4.67 12.44 -85.73
N SER A 385 -3.75 12.96 -84.91
CA SER A 385 -2.66 12.20 -84.27
C SER A 385 -3.14 11.39 -83.07
N ARG A 386 -3.74 10.23 -83.36
CA ARG A 386 -4.11 9.23 -82.35
C ARG A 386 -2.87 8.48 -81.85
N ALA A 387 -2.44 8.77 -80.62
CA ALA A 387 -1.36 8.05 -79.96
C ALA A 387 -1.90 7.01 -78.96
N ALA A 388 -1.08 5.99 -78.66
CA ALA A 388 -1.32 5.05 -77.57
C ALA A 388 -1.34 5.77 -76.20
N PRO A 389 -1.88 5.16 -75.12
CA PRO A 389 -1.74 5.71 -73.77
C PRO A 389 -0.27 6.05 -73.47
N LEU A 390 -0.05 7.26 -72.98
CA LEU A 390 1.30 7.79 -72.77
C LEU A 390 2.03 6.99 -71.67
N SER A 391 3.35 7.11 -71.65
CA SER A 391 4.21 6.55 -70.61
C SER A 391 3.79 7.05 -69.22
N ALA A 392 4.26 6.36 -68.17
CA ALA A 392 4.16 6.90 -66.82
C ALA A 392 4.78 8.31 -66.79
N LEU A 393 4.11 9.24 -66.13
CA LEU A 393 4.59 10.60 -65.93
C LEU A 393 5.57 10.59 -64.76
N GLU A 394 6.85 10.79 -65.07
CA GLU A 394 7.91 11.09 -64.12
C GLU A 394 7.94 12.60 -63.82
N ALA A 395 8.73 13.02 -62.82
CA ALA A 395 8.89 14.43 -62.50
C ALA A 395 9.41 15.24 -63.71
N MET A 396 8.79 16.40 -63.96
CA MET A 396 9.02 17.27 -65.11
C MET A 396 8.62 16.69 -66.48
N SER A 397 7.81 15.62 -66.52
CA SER A 397 7.23 15.12 -67.78
C SER A 397 6.40 16.17 -68.50
N LEU A 398 6.43 16.14 -69.83
CA LEU A 398 5.55 16.94 -70.68
C LEU A 398 4.19 16.26 -70.82
N ILE A 399 3.11 16.99 -70.54
CA ILE A 399 1.74 16.57 -70.85
C ILE A 399 1.36 17.00 -72.26
N ASP A 400 0.76 16.09 -73.02
CA ASP A 400 0.31 16.36 -74.38
C ASP A 400 -1.01 17.14 -74.36
N THR A 401 -0.91 18.45 -74.51
CA THR A 401 -2.06 19.38 -74.56
C THR A 401 -2.90 19.26 -75.82
N SER A 402 -2.62 18.31 -76.73
CA SER A 402 -3.52 17.95 -77.82
C SER A 402 -4.62 16.96 -77.44
N GLN A 403 -4.49 16.23 -76.33
CA GLN A 403 -5.35 15.09 -75.97
C GLN A 403 -6.66 15.47 -75.26
N TRP A 404 -7.30 16.57 -75.65
CA TRP A 404 -8.55 17.02 -75.05
C TRP A 404 -9.76 16.19 -75.49
N ILE A 405 -10.51 15.66 -74.52
CA ILE A 405 -11.77 14.92 -74.74
C ILE A 405 -12.98 15.76 -74.32
N ASP A 406 -14.08 15.64 -75.06
CA ASP A 406 -15.38 16.22 -74.70
C ASP A 406 -16.18 15.24 -73.83
N VAL A 407 -16.39 15.59 -72.56
CA VAL A 407 -17.17 14.77 -71.60
C VAL A 407 -18.67 15.02 -71.63
N ASN A 408 -19.15 16.07 -72.33
CA ASN A 408 -20.57 16.47 -72.37
C ASN A 408 -21.17 16.44 -73.79
N SER A 409 -20.66 15.58 -74.66
CA SER A 409 -21.03 15.51 -76.08
C SER A 409 -22.54 15.36 -76.40
N ALA A 410 -23.36 14.89 -75.45
CA ALA A 410 -24.81 14.81 -75.60
C ALA A 410 -25.57 16.14 -75.33
N ALA A 411 -24.92 17.13 -74.71
CA ALA A 411 -25.55 18.37 -74.24
C ALA A 411 -25.40 19.58 -75.19
N GLY A 412 -24.79 19.38 -76.37
CA GLY A 412 -24.63 20.43 -77.40
C GLY A 412 -23.52 21.46 -77.15
N ALA A 413 -23.02 21.58 -75.92
CA ALA A 413 -21.85 22.41 -75.57
C ALA A 413 -20.66 21.53 -75.19
N LYS A 414 -19.56 21.61 -75.94
CA LYS A 414 -18.33 20.85 -75.66
C LYS A 414 -17.78 21.21 -74.28
N THR A 415 -17.50 20.21 -73.45
CA THR A 415 -16.79 20.38 -72.16
C THR A 415 -15.48 19.64 -72.23
N CYS A 416 -14.41 20.38 -72.51
CA CYS A 416 -13.09 19.83 -72.81
C CYS A 416 -12.28 19.59 -71.53
N VAL A 417 -11.80 18.36 -71.36
CA VAL A 417 -10.91 17.97 -70.25
C VAL A 417 -9.70 17.18 -70.75
N LEU A 418 -8.58 17.29 -70.03
CA LEU A 418 -7.48 16.33 -70.08
C LEU A 418 -7.72 15.23 -69.04
N GLN A 419 -7.49 13.97 -69.40
CA GLN A 419 -7.71 12.82 -68.52
C GLN A 419 -6.39 12.26 -67.99
N PHE A 420 -6.30 12.08 -66.67
CA PHE A 420 -5.16 11.48 -65.99
C PHE A 420 -5.61 10.26 -65.19
N ARG A 421 -4.85 9.17 -65.27
CA ARG A 421 -5.03 7.95 -64.47
C ARG A 421 -3.98 7.92 -63.36
N PHE A 422 -4.41 7.81 -62.12
CA PHE A 422 -3.60 7.60 -60.93
C PHE A 422 -3.82 6.15 -60.44
N LEU A 423 -2.74 5.44 -60.14
CA LEU A 423 -2.76 4.09 -59.57
C LEU A 423 -2.15 4.12 -58.16
N PHE A 424 -2.86 3.53 -57.20
CA PHE A 424 -2.45 3.40 -55.81
C PHE A 424 -2.06 1.95 -55.47
N SER A 425 -1.36 1.75 -54.36
CA SER A 425 -1.06 0.42 -53.82
C SER A 425 -2.29 -0.28 -53.23
N ASN A 426 -3.19 0.50 -52.60
CA ASN A 426 -4.36 0.05 -51.86
C ASN A 426 -5.64 0.61 -52.51
N GLU A 427 -6.79 0.01 -52.21
CA GLU A 427 -8.10 0.52 -52.66
C GLU A 427 -8.47 1.80 -51.90
N MET A 428 -8.83 2.87 -52.63
CA MET A 428 -8.95 4.21 -52.06
C MET A 428 -10.39 4.68 -51.88
N ILE A 429 -10.63 5.49 -50.83
CA ILE A 429 -11.92 6.13 -50.59
C ILE A 429 -12.04 7.38 -51.48
N ARG A 430 -12.99 7.40 -52.43
CA ARG A 430 -13.21 8.52 -53.37
C ARG A 430 -13.32 9.88 -52.66
N ALA A 431 -14.14 9.98 -51.60
CA ALA A 431 -14.35 11.23 -50.90
C ALA A 431 -13.04 11.80 -50.35
N SER A 432 -12.23 10.96 -49.71
CA SER A 432 -10.92 11.34 -49.20
C SER A 432 -9.94 11.74 -50.31
N LEU A 433 -10.01 11.12 -51.49
CA LEU A 433 -9.21 11.53 -52.65
C LEU A 433 -9.66 12.88 -53.23
N VAL A 434 -10.97 13.16 -53.28
CA VAL A 434 -11.51 14.47 -53.69
C VAL A 434 -11.03 15.58 -52.76
N ASP A 435 -11.04 15.34 -51.44
CA ASP A 435 -10.52 16.30 -50.47
C ASP A 435 -8.98 16.42 -50.52
N ALA A 436 -8.26 15.32 -50.75
CA ALA A 436 -6.79 15.31 -50.70
C ALA A 436 -6.11 15.80 -51.99
N PHE A 437 -6.76 15.67 -53.16
CA PHE A 437 -6.19 16.03 -54.45
C PHE A 437 -6.29 17.55 -54.72
N SER A 438 -5.20 18.14 -55.22
CA SER A 438 -5.18 19.53 -55.65
C SER A 438 -4.17 19.79 -56.77
N THR A 439 -4.41 20.83 -57.56
CA THR A 439 -3.53 21.29 -58.64
C THR A 439 -3.09 22.73 -58.39
N SER A 440 -1.80 23.03 -58.51
CA SER A 440 -1.25 24.38 -58.32
C SER A 440 -0.17 24.70 -59.36
N VAL A 441 -0.19 25.90 -59.93
CA VAL A 441 0.91 26.41 -60.76
C VAL A 441 2.05 26.86 -59.84
N VAL A 442 3.28 26.39 -60.10
CA VAL A 442 4.46 26.60 -59.25
C VAL A 442 5.40 27.67 -59.82
N LEU A 443 5.57 27.70 -61.15
CA LEU A 443 6.29 28.76 -61.86
C LEU A 443 5.40 29.33 -62.97
N HIS A 444 5.36 30.66 -63.05
CA HIS A 444 4.52 31.42 -63.98
C HIS A 444 5.35 32.56 -64.60
N PRO A 445 5.80 32.44 -65.87
CA PRO A 445 6.78 33.37 -66.45
C PRO A 445 6.18 34.68 -66.98
N THR A 446 4.90 34.70 -67.36
CA THR A 446 4.17 35.90 -67.82
C THR A 446 2.74 35.91 -67.27
N GLY A 447 2.26 37.02 -66.72
CA GLY A 447 1.12 37.08 -65.77
C GLY A 447 -0.31 36.82 -66.28
N ASP A 448 -0.53 35.93 -67.25
CA ASP A 448 -1.88 35.56 -67.73
C ASP A 448 -2.19 34.05 -67.70
N LEU A 449 -3.29 33.71 -67.02
CA LEU A 449 -4.32 32.73 -67.44
C LEU A 449 -4.01 31.22 -67.54
N ILE A 450 -3.13 30.65 -66.71
CA ILE A 450 -3.16 29.18 -66.48
C ILE A 450 -4.24 28.85 -65.45
N SER A 451 -5.37 28.29 -65.91
CA SER A 451 -6.54 27.98 -65.09
C SER A 451 -6.88 26.49 -65.06
N LEU A 452 -5.91 25.63 -64.75
CA LEU A 452 -6.18 24.21 -64.52
C LEU A 452 -6.97 24.00 -63.23
N GLN A 453 -8.18 23.48 -63.37
CA GLN A 453 -9.09 23.13 -62.30
C GLN A 453 -9.56 21.68 -62.46
N VAL A 454 -9.80 21.02 -61.34
CA VAL A 454 -10.42 19.69 -61.31
C VAL A 454 -11.87 19.81 -61.75
N HIS A 455 -12.19 19.23 -62.91
CA HIS A 455 -13.55 19.18 -63.43
C HIS A 455 -14.35 18.06 -62.74
N ASP A 456 -13.77 16.86 -62.68
CA ASP A 456 -14.31 15.71 -61.94
C ASP A 456 -13.17 14.76 -61.56
N LEU A 457 -13.46 13.91 -60.58
CA LEU A 457 -12.60 12.83 -60.09
C LEU A 457 -13.46 11.58 -59.92
N GLN A 458 -13.14 10.52 -60.65
CA GLN A 458 -13.89 9.27 -60.68
C GLN A 458 -12.99 8.12 -60.24
N MET A 459 -13.54 7.18 -59.47
CA MET A 459 -12.86 5.90 -59.25
C MET A 459 -13.22 4.97 -60.40
N ASP A 460 -12.29 4.12 -60.81
CA ASP A 460 -12.59 3.03 -61.73
C ASP A 460 -13.74 2.16 -61.16
N PRO A 461 -14.71 1.73 -61.97
CA PRO A 461 -15.85 0.94 -61.49
C PRO A 461 -15.43 -0.42 -60.92
N VAL A 462 -14.32 -0.99 -61.38
CA VAL A 462 -13.83 -2.33 -61.01
C VAL A 462 -12.62 -2.25 -60.07
N ASP A 463 -11.54 -1.56 -60.45
CA ASP A 463 -10.30 -1.50 -59.64
C ASP A 463 -10.26 -0.24 -58.76
N LYS A 464 -10.66 -0.34 -57.49
CA LYS A 464 -10.69 0.80 -56.56
C LYS A 464 -9.32 1.35 -56.17
N ARG A 465 -8.23 0.80 -56.72
CA ARG A 465 -6.89 1.41 -56.66
C ARG A 465 -6.64 2.40 -57.78
N VAL A 466 -7.58 2.55 -58.72
CA VAL A 466 -7.46 3.41 -59.90
C VAL A 466 -8.41 4.60 -59.80
N MET A 467 -7.86 5.80 -59.95
CA MET A 467 -8.57 7.07 -59.97
C MET A 467 -8.33 7.77 -61.32
N PHE A 468 -9.40 8.26 -61.94
CA PHE A 468 -9.36 9.15 -63.09
C PHE A 468 -9.62 10.59 -62.64
N VAL A 469 -8.71 11.50 -62.97
CA VAL A 469 -8.85 12.94 -62.76
C VAL A 469 -9.04 13.59 -64.11
N TYR A 470 -10.10 14.40 -64.23
CA TYR A 470 -10.42 15.19 -65.41
C TYR A 470 -10.11 16.65 -65.10
N LEU A 471 -9.17 17.25 -65.83
CA LEU A 471 -8.78 18.65 -65.66
C LEU A 471 -9.33 19.51 -66.79
N SER A 472 -10.09 20.55 -66.44
CA SER A 472 -10.52 21.61 -67.36
C SER A 472 -9.66 22.85 -67.17
N GLY A 473 -9.44 23.63 -68.23
CA GLY A 473 -8.71 24.90 -68.14
C GLY A 473 -8.19 25.37 -69.49
N ALA A 474 -7.38 26.43 -69.46
CA ALA A 474 -6.59 26.89 -70.60
C ALA A 474 -5.09 26.70 -70.34
N PHE A 475 -4.35 26.38 -71.40
CA PHE A 475 -2.89 26.49 -71.45
C PHE A 475 -2.51 27.68 -72.35
N PRO A 476 -1.50 28.48 -71.98
CA PRO A 476 -0.94 29.51 -72.85
C PRO A 476 -0.54 28.96 -74.23
N PRO A 477 -0.74 29.72 -75.32
CA PRO A 477 -0.32 29.34 -76.67
C PRO A 477 1.16 28.96 -76.78
N LYS A 478 1.44 27.97 -77.62
CA LYS A 478 2.80 27.45 -77.85
C LYS A 478 3.72 28.56 -78.40
N GLY A 479 4.84 28.81 -77.73
CA GLY A 479 5.87 29.77 -78.15
C GLY A 479 5.97 31.07 -77.35
N ILE A 480 5.23 31.22 -76.26
CA ILE A 480 5.30 32.41 -75.38
C ILE A 480 6.18 32.11 -74.16
N GLY A 481 7.49 32.38 -74.26
CA GLY A 481 8.41 32.34 -73.11
C GLY A 481 8.71 30.94 -72.55
N GLU A 482 8.99 30.86 -71.24
CA GLU A 482 9.24 29.61 -70.52
C GLU A 482 7.94 28.79 -70.36
N THR A 483 8.05 27.47 -70.27
CA THR A 483 6.89 26.61 -70.00
C THR A 483 6.59 26.59 -68.50
N PRO A 484 5.32 26.71 -68.07
CA PRO A 484 4.98 26.71 -66.66
C PRO A 484 5.11 25.32 -66.05
N ILE A 485 5.33 25.28 -64.74
CA ILE A 485 5.35 24.04 -63.96
C ILE A 485 4.04 23.93 -63.19
N ILE A 486 3.31 22.84 -63.42
CA ILE A 486 2.09 22.50 -62.69
C ILE A 486 2.44 21.38 -61.71
N ARG A 487 2.04 21.54 -60.46
CA ARG A 487 2.15 20.49 -59.44
C ARG A 487 0.77 19.91 -59.18
N PHE A 488 0.66 18.59 -59.32
CA PHE A 488 -0.40 17.79 -58.73
C PHE A 488 0.05 17.40 -57.31
N THR A 489 -0.82 17.57 -56.33
CA THR A 489 -0.58 17.21 -54.93
C THR A 489 -1.68 16.28 -54.45
N LEU A 490 -1.30 15.13 -53.90
CA LEU A 490 -2.14 14.28 -53.07
C LEU A 490 -1.66 14.41 -51.63
N ARG A 491 -2.49 15.04 -50.79
CA ARG A 491 -2.14 15.26 -49.38
C ARG A 491 -2.04 13.95 -48.59
N GLY A 492 -0.99 13.81 -47.80
CA GLY A 492 -0.81 12.74 -46.81
C GLY A 492 -1.18 13.20 -45.39
N GLY A 493 -0.70 12.46 -44.40
CA GLY A 493 -0.98 12.73 -42.99
C GLY A 493 -2.43 12.44 -42.58
N ASP A 494 -2.81 12.83 -41.36
CA ASP A 494 -4.04 12.39 -40.68
C ASP A 494 -5.35 12.80 -41.39
N SER A 495 -5.31 13.89 -42.16
CA SER A 495 -6.44 14.40 -42.96
C SER A 495 -6.31 14.12 -44.47
N GLY A 496 -5.24 13.44 -44.89
CA GLY A 496 -4.92 13.16 -46.28
C GLY A 496 -5.75 12.05 -46.95
N ALA A 497 -5.24 11.58 -48.08
CA ALA A 497 -5.81 10.48 -48.87
C ALA A 497 -5.79 9.17 -48.06
N ARG A 498 -6.95 8.49 -48.04
CA ARG A 498 -7.19 7.27 -47.25
C ARG A 498 -7.64 6.08 -48.08
N ASP A 499 -7.16 4.91 -47.70
CA ASP A 499 -7.64 3.62 -48.22
C ASP A 499 -8.96 3.19 -47.56
N ILE A 500 -9.60 2.14 -48.09
CA ILE A 500 -10.86 1.59 -47.56
C ILE A 500 -10.75 1.06 -46.12
N ASN A 501 -9.53 0.73 -45.68
CA ASN A 501 -9.21 0.31 -44.32
C ASN A 501 -8.89 1.51 -43.40
N GLY A 502 -9.03 2.74 -43.88
CA GLY A 502 -8.77 3.98 -43.15
C GLY A 502 -7.28 4.26 -42.88
N ASN A 503 -6.35 3.65 -43.63
CA ASN A 503 -4.94 4.00 -43.60
C ASN A 503 -4.70 5.28 -44.40
N THR A 504 -4.02 6.27 -43.81
CA THR A 504 -3.61 7.50 -44.49
C THR A 504 -2.29 7.33 -45.24
N MET A 505 -2.15 7.99 -46.41
CA MET A 505 -0.86 8.18 -47.05
C MET A 505 0.11 8.83 -46.06
N GLY A 506 1.34 8.30 -45.96
CA GLY A 506 2.31 8.75 -44.95
C GLY A 506 2.78 10.20 -45.16
N GLU A 507 3.02 10.58 -46.41
CA GLU A 507 3.52 11.90 -46.82
C GLU A 507 2.73 12.41 -48.03
N ASP A 508 2.82 13.71 -48.30
CA ASP A 508 2.28 14.33 -49.51
C ASP A 508 2.99 13.77 -50.76
N ALA A 509 2.21 13.25 -51.72
CA ALA A 509 2.75 12.90 -53.03
C ALA A 509 2.62 14.08 -53.98
N HIS A 510 3.75 14.54 -54.53
CA HIS A 510 3.80 15.60 -55.53
C HIS A 510 4.27 15.05 -56.89
N LEU A 511 3.55 15.41 -57.95
CA LEU A 511 4.00 15.23 -59.32
C LEU A 511 4.08 16.60 -60.00
N TYR A 512 5.24 16.94 -60.55
CA TYR A 512 5.47 18.16 -61.30
C TYR A 512 5.46 17.83 -62.80
N VAL A 513 4.69 18.58 -63.58
CA VAL A 513 4.57 18.43 -65.05
C VAL A 513 4.67 19.79 -65.75
N SER A 514 5.09 19.78 -67.00
CA SER A 514 5.07 20.94 -67.92
C SER A 514 4.40 20.50 -69.24
N TYR A 515 4.36 21.33 -70.29
CA TYR A 515 3.64 21.01 -71.55
C TYR A 515 4.28 21.60 -72.81
#